data_AF-A0A661BS16-F1
#
_entry.id   AF-A0A661BS16-F1
#
_cell.length_a   1.000
_cell.length_b   1.000
_cell.length_c   1.000
_cell.angle_alpha   90.00
_cell.angle_beta   90.00
_cell.angle_gamma   90.00
#
_symmetry.space_group_name_H-M   'P 1'
#
loop_
_entity.id
_entity.type
_entity.pdbx_description
1 polymer ?
#
loop_
_entity_poly.entity_id
_entity_poly.type
_entity_poly.pdbx_seq_one_letter_code
_entity_poly.pdbx_strand_id
1 'polypeptide(L)'
;MFEAAELGRKIAKKDFDEEEPLLHTNLLEVQRKLKDSGTPVIIIVSGVEGAGKGEVVNRLNEWFDTRGLQTYAFWDESDEERERPFFWRFWRSSPPRGTIGIMFGSWYTKPIINLAFGDIDGSEFDRQLTRIAEYERMLTNDGALVVKFWFHMSKKDLRKRLKKEAQENGKNWKVSPLAKKFSKHYNKFCSVSERAIRITDQGKCPWYLVEAVDRRYRDITVGRILLNAIEQRLNKQSTTEIPASPQKSITTTTQKGMVTILDHVDLKPKLSDTEYRRLLGKYQRKFYKLAWAAREKKRSSIAVFEGWDASGKGGAIRRLTAAMDARLHQVISIASPTDEEKAQHYLWRFWRHVPRGGYVTIYDRSWYGRVLVERVEQFAKENEWMRSYQEINNFEEQLCEHGIIVVKFWVHISKAEQLRRFKEREKIPWKVHKITEEDWRNREKWDDYKAAINDMVSRTSTEYAPWTLVPGNDKKYARIEILKTFCNTLEKAIS
;
A
#
# COMPACT_ATOMS: atom_id res chain seq x y z
N MET A 1 -11.71 -29.45 2.96
CA MET A 1 -11.31 -28.64 4.14
C MET A 1 -12.48 -28.28 5.04
N PHE A 2 -13.60 -27.80 4.48
CA PHE A 2 -14.70 -27.23 5.29
C PHE A 2 -15.51 -28.21 6.13
N GLU A 3 -15.40 -29.52 5.91
CA GLU A 3 -16.00 -30.55 6.78
C GLU A 3 -15.57 -30.40 8.25
N ALA A 4 -14.36 -29.88 8.49
CA ALA A 4 -13.88 -29.54 9.84
C ALA A 4 -14.71 -28.43 10.53
N ALA A 5 -15.52 -27.68 9.77
CA ALA A 5 -16.45 -26.65 10.23
C ALA A 5 -17.93 -27.05 9.95
N GLU A 6 -18.21 -28.35 9.87
CA GLU A 6 -19.56 -28.95 9.74
C GLU A 6 -19.78 -30.04 10.81
N LEU A 7 -19.15 -29.91 11.98
CA LEU A 7 -19.16 -30.94 13.03
C LEU A 7 -20.38 -30.84 13.96
N GLY A 8 -21.25 -29.85 13.75
CA GLY A 8 -22.42 -29.60 14.59
C GLY A 8 -22.07 -28.94 15.91
N ARG A 9 -21.01 -28.13 15.96
CA ARG A 9 -20.56 -27.44 17.19
C ARG A 9 -21.61 -26.44 17.68
N LYS A 10 -21.87 -26.45 18.99
CA LYS A 10 -22.86 -25.60 19.65
C LYS A 10 -22.37 -25.22 21.04
N ILE A 11 -22.84 -24.07 21.54
CA ILE A 11 -22.70 -23.69 22.95
C ILE A 11 -24.10 -23.61 23.56
N ALA A 12 -24.28 -24.20 24.74
CA ALA A 12 -25.55 -24.13 25.44
C ALA A 12 -25.83 -22.68 25.86
N LYS A 13 -27.11 -22.32 26.03
CA LYS A 13 -27.46 -20.95 26.42
C LYS A 13 -26.81 -20.56 27.76
N LYS A 14 -26.82 -21.47 28.73
CA LYS A 14 -26.22 -21.24 30.06
C LYS A 14 -24.73 -20.89 29.96
N ASP A 15 -23.96 -21.73 29.28
CA ASP A 15 -22.51 -21.52 29.12
C ASP A 15 -22.20 -20.20 28.38
N PHE A 16 -23.02 -19.85 27.38
CA PHE A 16 -22.89 -18.57 26.69
C PHE A 16 -23.17 -17.39 27.63
N ASP A 17 -24.26 -17.44 28.40
CA ASP A 17 -24.66 -16.36 29.31
C ASP A 17 -23.65 -16.18 30.46
N GLU A 18 -22.92 -17.24 30.85
CA GLU A 18 -21.84 -17.19 31.83
C GLU A 18 -20.53 -16.64 31.24
N GLU A 19 -20.19 -17.03 30.02
CA GLU A 19 -18.90 -16.68 29.41
C GLU A 19 -18.89 -15.29 28.75
N GLU A 20 -19.99 -14.90 28.11
CA GLU A 20 -20.06 -13.69 27.29
C GLU A 20 -19.64 -12.41 28.05
N PRO A 21 -20.06 -12.18 29.31
CA PRO A 21 -19.67 -10.99 30.05
C PRO A 21 -18.15 -10.94 30.35
N LEU A 22 -17.55 -12.11 30.62
CA LEU A 22 -16.11 -12.23 30.88
C LEU A 22 -15.32 -11.94 29.60
N LEU A 23 -15.75 -12.54 28.49
CA LEU A 23 -15.11 -12.34 27.19
C LEU A 23 -15.20 -10.88 26.75
N HIS A 24 -16.37 -10.26 26.87
CA HIS A 24 -16.57 -8.83 26.61
C HIS A 24 -15.60 -7.98 27.45
N THR A 25 -15.55 -8.21 28.76
CA THR A 25 -14.66 -7.46 29.66
C THR A 25 -13.19 -7.57 29.24
N ASN A 26 -12.74 -8.78 28.90
CA ASN A 26 -11.36 -9.02 28.47
C ASN A 26 -11.06 -8.37 27.11
N LEU A 27 -12.01 -8.40 26.17
CA LEU A 27 -11.88 -7.73 24.87
C LEU A 27 -11.70 -6.21 25.03
N LEU A 28 -12.46 -5.59 25.93
CA LEU A 28 -12.29 -4.16 26.25
C LEU A 28 -10.93 -3.88 26.89
N GLU A 29 -10.46 -4.75 27.78
CA GLU A 29 -9.15 -4.58 28.42
C GLU A 29 -8.01 -4.66 27.39
N VAL A 30 -8.03 -5.67 26.51
CA VAL A 30 -6.98 -5.81 25.50
C VAL A 30 -7.05 -4.72 24.45
N GLN A 31 -8.23 -4.19 24.13
CA GLN A 31 -8.37 -3.03 23.24
C GLN A 31 -7.75 -1.77 23.85
N ARG A 32 -7.88 -1.56 25.16
CA ARG A 32 -7.20 -0.44 25.84
C ARG A 32 -5.68 -0.60 25.75
N LYS A 33 -5.14 -1.79 26.03
CA LYS A 33 -3.70 -2.08 25.89
C LYS A 33 -3.23 -1.94 24.44
N LEU A 34 -4.06 -2.32 23.47
CA LEU A 34 -3.77 -2.20 22.05
C LEU A 34 -3.48 -0.75 21.64
N LYS A 35 -4.26 0.20 22.17
CA LYS A 35 -4.10 1.63 21.88
C LYS A 35 -2.67 2.11 22.17
N ASP A 36 -2.10 1.71 23.31
CA ASP A 36 -0.78 2.13 23.74
C ASP A 36 0.34 1.39 22.99
N SER A 37 0.08 0.14 22.56
CA SER A 37 1.06 -0.67 21.80
C SER A 37 1.36 -0.15 20.39
N GLY A 38 0.48 0.70 19.83
CA GLY A 38 0.58 1.13 18.44
C GLY A 38 0.43 0.01 17.40
N THR A 39 -0.13 -1.14 17.77
CA THR A 39 -0.41 -2.24 16.84
C THR A 39 -1.75 -2.03 16.14
N PRO A 40 -1.82 -1.91 14.81
CA PRO A 40 -3.10 -1.92 14.10
C PRO A 40 -3.62 -3.34 13.96
N VAL A 41 -4.93 -3.54 14.18
CA VAL A 41 -5.60 -4.85 14.02
C VAL A 41 -6.54 -4.79 12.83
N ILE A 42 -6.39 -5.70 11.88
CA ILE A 42 -7.25 -5.84 10.71
C ILE A 42 -8.01 -7.17 10.82
N ILE A 43 -9.33 -7.09 10.84
CA ILE A 43 -10.23 -8.24 10.93
C ILE A 43 -10.90 -8.44 9.59
N ILE A 44 -10.59 -9.54 8.90
CA ILE A 44 -11.22 -9.91 7.63
C ILE A 44 -12.41 -10.82 7.91
N VAL A 45 -13.59 -10.41 7.44
CA VAL A 45 -14.84 -11.14 7.60
C VAL A 45 -15.27 -11.70 6.24
N SER A 46 -15.08 -13.01 6.06
CA SER A 46 -15.38 -13.73 4.82
C SER A 46 -16.17 -15.01 5.12
N GLY A 47 -16.81 -15.59 4.11
CA GLY A 47 -17.60 -16.81 4.31
C GLY A 47 -18.86 -16.87 3.49
N VAL A 48 -19.59 -17.98 3.68
CA VAL A 48 -20.85 -18.28 3.01
C VAL A 48 -21.88 -17.18 3.27
N GLU A 49 -22.61 -16.80 2.23
CA GLU A 49 -23.70 -15.83 2.36
C GLU A 49 -24.83 -16.40 3.23
N GLY A 50 -25.28 -15.64 4.23
CA GLY A 50 -26.22 -16.15 5.25
C GLY A 50 -25.58 -16.89 6.43
N ALA A 51 -24.25 -17.04 6.49
CA ALA A 51 -23.53 -17.57 7.67
C ALA A 51 -23.52 -16.59 8.86
N GLY A 52 -24.30 -15.52 8.76
CA GLY A 52 -24.47 -14.49 9.78
C GLY A 52 -23.22 -13.66 10.10
N LYS A 53 -22.41 -13.39 9.08
CA LYS A 53 -21.25 -12.49 9.12
C LYS A 53 -21.61 -11.10 9.70
N GLY A 54 -22.77 -10.57 9.31
CA GLY A 54 -23.29 -9.29 9.78
C GLY A 54 -23.55 -9.27 11.29
N GLU A 55 -24.19 -10.32 11.80
CA GLU A 55 -24.49 -10.46 13.22
C GLU A 55 -23.24 -10.58 14.08
N VAL A 56 -22.19 -11.24 13.58
CA VAL A 56 -20.89 -11.29 14.29
C VAL A 56 -20.29 -9.90 14.41
N VAL A 57 -20.28 -9.13 13.32
CA VAL A 57 -19.69 -7.78 13.39
C VAL A 57 -20.52 -6.85 14.27
N ASN A 58 -21.85 -6.96 14.26
CA ASN A 58 -22.68 -6.24 15.22
C ASN A 58 -22.30 -6.62 16.66
N ARG A 59 -22.11 -7.92 16.93
CA ARG A 59 -21.65 -8.38 18.24
C ARG A 59 -20.28 -7.83 18.62
N LEU A 60 -19.33 -7.78 17.70
CA LEU A 60 -18.01 -7.20 17.95
C LEU A 60 -18.09 -5.70 18.24
N ASN A 61 -19.01 -4.96 17.61
CA ASN A 61 -19.26 -3.55 17.93
C ASN A 61 -19.95 -3.37 19.29
N GLU A 62 -20.66 -4.38 19.79
CA GLU A 62 -21.19 -4.39 21.16
C GLU A 62 -20.11 -4.72 22.19
N TRP A 63 -19.16 -5.61 21.87
CA TRP A 63 -18.12 -6.07 22.79
C TRP A 63 -16.86 -5.20 22.85
N PHE A 64 -16.54 -4.49 21.77
CA PHE A 64 -15.44 -3.53 21.75
C PHE A 64 -15.96 -2.10 21.91
N ASP A 65 -15.09 -1.22 22.38
CA ASP A 65 -15.33 0.22 22.37
C ASP A 65 -15.27 0.75 20.93
N THR A 66 -16.38 1.32 20.47
CA THR A 66 -16.52 1.82 19.09
C THR A 66 -15.60 3.00 18.76
N ARG A 67 -15.04 3.71 19.75
CA ARG A 67 -14.10 4.82 19.52
C ARG A 67 -12.77 4.36 18.93
N GLY A 68 -12.39 3.10 19.18
CA GLY A 68 -11.17 2.47 18.67
C GLY A 68 -11.43 1.43 17.58
N LEU A 69 -12.65 1.37 17.04
CA LEU A 69 -13.11 0.35 16.11
C LEU A 69 -13.79 0.99 14.90
N GLN A 70 -13.39 0.59 13.69
CA GLN A 70 -14.02 1.03 12.45
C GLN A 70 -14.45 -0.18 11.63
N THR A 71 -15.65 -0.13 11.06
CA THR A 71 -16.18 -1.19 10.18
C THR A 71 -16.30 -0.66 8.76
N TYR A 72 -15.72 -1.37 7.80
CA TYR A 72 -15.73 -1.05 6.38
C TYR A 72 -16.44 -2.15 5.59
N ALA A 73 -17.25 -1.74 4.62
CA ALA A 73 -17.94 -2.64 3.71
C ALA A 73 -17.64 -2.26 2.25
N PHE A 74 -16.96 -3.15 1.53
CA PHE A 74 -16.51 -2.91 0.16
C PHE A 74 -17.42 -3.64 -0.85
N TRP A 75 -18.71 -3.32 -0.85
CA TRP A 75 -19.69 -3.98 -1.72
C TRP A 75 -19.66 -3.38 -3.12
N ASP A 76 -19.79 -2.05 -3.18
CA ASP A 76 -19.75 -1.27 -4.41
C ASP A 76 -18.47 -0.45 -4.46
N GLU A 77 -17.97 -0.16 -5.66
CA GLU A 77 -16.89 0.80 -5.89
C GLU A 77 -17.49 2.18 -6.19
N SER A 78 -16.96 3.23 -5.57
CA SER A 78 -17.23 4.62 -5.96
C SER A 78 -16.48 4.98 -7.24
N ASP A 79 -16.82 6.12 -7.86
CA ASP A 79 -16.07 6.64 -9.02
C ASP A 79 -14.59 6.87 -8.69
N GLU A 80 -14.30 7.32 -7.47
CA GLU A 80 -12.94 7.53 -6.97
C GLU A 80 -12.12 6.23 -6.93
N GLU A 81 -12.76 5.13 -6.55
CA GLU A 81 -12.11 3.82 -6.42
C GLU A 81 -11.96 3.16 -7.78
N ARG A 82 -12.97 3.25 -8.65
CA ARG A 82 -12.90 2.72 -10.03
C ARG A 82 -11.79 3.35 -10.86
N GLU A 83 -11.50 4.62 -10.63
CA GLU A 83 -10.48 5.36 -11.36
C GLU A 83 -9.06 5.17 -10.81
N ARG A 84 -8.87 4.28 -9.82
CA ARG A 84 -7.59 3.98 -9.16
C ARG A 84 -7.34 2.47 -9.05
N PRO A 85 -6.10 2.04 -8.77
CA PRO A 85 -5.79 0.62 -8.65
C PRO A 85 -6.62 -0.06 -7.57
N PHE A 86 -6.95 -1.33 -7.77
CA PHE A 86 -7.86 -2.11 -6.91
C PHE A 86 -7.54 -2.00 -5.41
N PHE A 87 -6.26 -2.06 -5.03
CA PHE A 87 -5.87 -2.01 -3.62
C PHE A 87 -5.95 -0.62 -2.98
N TRP A 88 -6.06 0.45 -3.78
CA TRP A 88 -6.11 1.82 -3.27
C TRP A 88 -7.18 2.00 -2.19
N ARG A 89 -8.35 1.41 -2.39
CA ARG A 89 -9.47 1.51 -1.43
C ARG A 89 -9.16 0.88 -0.08
N PHE A 90 -8.43 -0.24 -0.06
CA PHE A 90 -8.05 -0.91 1.18
C PHE A 90 -6.97 -0.14 1.94
N TRP A 91 -6.04 0.50 1.22
CA TRP A 91 -5.11 1.45 1.83
C TRP A 91 -5.85 2.61 2.52
N ARG A 92 -6.84 3.21 1.85
CA ARG A 92 -7.63 4.32 2.41
C ARG A 92 -8.40 3.93 3.68
N SER A 93 -8.73 2.66 3.83
CA SER A 93 -9.47 2.10 4.97
C SER A 93 -8.59 1.31 5.95
N SER A 94 -7.25 1.41 5.84
CA SER A 94 -6.35 0.76 6.79
C SER A 94 -6.49 1.41 8.18
N PRO A 95 -6.69 0.61 9.25
CA PRO A 95 -6.81 1.16 10.59
C PRO A 95 -5.47 1.76 11.04
N PRO A 96 -5.49 2.95 11.67
CA PRO A 96 -4.31 3.50 12.32
C PRO A 96 -3.72 2.55 13.39
N ARG A 97 -2.43 2.73 13.68
CA ARG A 97 -1.73 2.09 14.80
C ARG A 97 -2.53 2.27 16.10
N GLY A 98 -2.78 1.15 16.80
CA GLY A 98 -3.53 1.13 18.06
C GLY A 98 -5.05 1.04 17.91
N THR A 99 -5.57 0.91 16.69
CA THR A 99 -7.02 0.76 16.44
C THR A 99 -7.35 -0.53 15.69
N ILE A 100 -8.64 -0.84 15.61
CA ILE A 100 -9.18 -2.05 14.98
C ILE A 100 -10.00 -1.67 13.74
N GLY A 101 -9.73 -2.31 12.61
CA GLY A 101 -10.50 -2.20 11.37
C GLY A 101 -11.14 -3.54 11.00
N ILE A 102 -12.48 -3.60 10.94
CA ILE A 102 -13.23 -4.75 10.45
C ILE A 102 -13.57 -4.54 8.98
N MET A 103 -13.28 -5.52 8.12
CA MET A 103 -13.49 -5.43 6.68
C MET A 103 -14.44 -6.52 6.16
N PHE A 104 -15.62 -6.09 5.68
CA PHE A 104 -16.52 -6.88 4.84
C PHE A 104 -16.20 -6.66 3.37
N GLY A 105 -16.26 -7.73 2.56
CA GLY A 105 -16.04 -7.55 1.12
C GLY A 105 -14.58 -7.23 0.79
N SER A 106 -13.63 -7.64 1.63
CA SER A 106 -12.21 -7.32 1.50
C SER A 106 -11.60 -7.79 0.16
N TRP A 107 -10.28 -7.64 0.02
CA TRP A 107 -9.53 -8.05 -1.16
C TRP A 107 -9.75 -9.50 -1.63
N TYR A 108 -10.31 -10.38 -0.80
CA TYR A 108 -10.70 -11.75 -1.18
C TYR A 108 -12.00 -11.85 -2.00
N THR A 109 -12.95 -10.96 -1.76
CA THR A 109 -14.33 -11.15 -2.23
C THR A 109 -14.43 -11.09 -3.75
N LYS A 110 -13.85 -10.06 -4.38
CA LYS A 110 -13.92 -9.87 -5.83
C LYS A 110 -13.23 -11.01 -6.60
N PRO A 111 -11.97 -11.41 -6.30
CA PRO A 111 -11.34 -12.56 -6.95
C PRO A 111 -12.15 -13.86 -6.83
N ILE A 112 -12.66 -14.17 -5.62
CA ILE A 112 -13.43 -15.39 -5.37
C ILE A 112 -14.73 -15.38 -6.18
N ILE A 113 -15.45 -14.26 -6.17
CA ILE A 113 -16.71 -14.10 -6.91
C ILE A 113 -16.47 -14.25 -8.40
N ASN A 114 -15.46 -13.55 -8.93
CA ASN A 114 -15.16 -13.55 -10.36
C ASN A 114 -14.84 -14.97 -10.84
N LEU A 115 -14.01 -15.73 -10.13
CA LEU A 115 -13.72 -17.11 -10.52
C LEU A 115 -14.92 -18.05 -10.31
N ALA A 116 -15.69 -17.85 -9.23
CA ALA A 116 -16.86 -18.68 -8.95
C ALA A 116 -17.98 -18.49 -9.99
N PHE A 117 -18.09 -17.30 -10.57
CA PHE A 117 -19.09 -16.95 -11.58
C PHE A 117 -18.57 -16.97 -13.02
N GLY A 118 -17.28 -17.23 -13.23
CA GLY A 118 -16.69 -17.44 -14.56
C GLY A 118 -16.21 -16.16 -15.26
N ASP A 119 -16.02 -15.06 -14.52
CA ASP A 119 -15.51 -13.79 -15.03
C ASP A 119 -13.98 -13.79 -15.22
N ILE A 120 -13.26 -14.69 -14.55
CA ILE A 120 -11.82 -14.91 -14.69
C ILE A 120 -11.48 -16.39 -14.70
N ASP A 121 -10.29 -16.73 -15.21
CA ASP A 121 -9.75 -18.09 -15.16
C ASP A 121 -8.96 -18.38 -13.87
N GLY A 122 -8.48 -19.63 -13.74
CA GLY A 122 -7.73 -20.07 -12.57
C GLY A 122 -6.33 -19.46 -12.44
N SER A 123 -5.71 -19.05 -13.55
CA SER A 123 -4.36 -18.47 -13.57
C SER A 123 -4.39 -17.03 -13.10
N GLU A 124 -5.37 -16.25 -13.59
CA GLU A 124 -5.67 -14.91 -13.10
C GLU A 124 -5.96 -14.92 -11.60
N PHE A 125 -6.77 -15.88 -11.15
CA PHE A 125 -7.12 -16.02 -9.74
C PHE A 125 -5.90 -16.29 -8.86
N ASP A 126 -5.02 -17.22 -9.24
CA ASP A 126 -3.80 -17.50 -8.47
C ASP A 126 -2.84 -16.31 -8.42
N ARG A 127 -2.74 -15.53 -9.51
CA ARG A 127 -1.96 -14.29 -9.52
C ARG A 127 -2.53 -13.28 -8.53
N GLN A 128 -3.85 -13.12 -8.49
CA GLN A 128 -4.52 -12.24 -7.53
C GLN A 128 -4.35 -12.72 -6.07
N LEU A 129 -4.40 -14.03 -5.82
CA LEU A 129 -4.15 -14.59 -4.48
C LEU A 129 -2.70 -14.41 -4.03
N THR A 130 -1.74 -14.54 -4.96
CA THR A 130 -0.33 -14.25 -4.68
C THR A 130 -0.15 -12.79 -4.29
N ARG A 131 -0.78 -11.86 -5.02
CA ARG A 131 -0.78 -10.43 -4.69
C ARG A 131 -1.36 -10.16 -3.29
N ILE A 132 -2.47 -10.80 -2.96
CA ILE A 132 -3.11 -10.70 -1.62
C ILE A 132 -2.14 -11.19 -0.53
N ALA A 133 -1.53 -12.35 -0.74
CA ALA A 133 -0.55 -12.92 0.17
C ALA A 133 0.65 -11.98 0.42
N GLU A 134 1.13 -11.29 -0.62
CA GLU A 134 2.20 -10.31 -0.50
C GLU A 134 1.77 -9.04 0.23
N TYR A 135 0.54 -8.57 -0.04
CA TYR A 135 -0.03 -7.42 0.64
C TYR A 135 -0.16 -7.66 2.15
N GLU A 136 -0.69 -8.82 2.55
CA GLU A 136 -0.80 -9.21 3.97
C GLU A 136 0.57 -9.37 4.64
N ARG A 137 1.54 -9.94 3.92
CA ARG A 137 2.93 -10.04 4.40
C ARG A 137 3.55 -8.66 4.64
N MET A 138 3.31 -7.70 3.76
CA MET A 138 3.79 -6.32 3.91
C MET A 138 3.16 -5.64 5.16
N LEU A 139 1.84 -5.76 5.33
CA LEU A 139 1.14 -5.22 6.51
C LEU A 139 1.67 -5.83 7.81
N THR A 140 1.83 -7.15 7.85
CA THR A 140 2.30 -7.86 9.05
C THR A 140 3.78 -7.62 9.35
N ASN A 141 4.63 -7.46 8.32
CA ASN A 141 6.03 -7.08 8.51
C ASN A 141 6.19 -5.65 9.07
N ASP A 142 5.23 -4.77 8.81
CA ASP A 142 5.16 -3.41 9.40
C ASP A 142 4.51 -3.38 10.80
N GLY A 143 4.02 -4.53 11.24
CA GLY A 143 3.57 -4.76 12.60
C GLY A 143 2.06 -4.92 12.78
N ALA A 144 1.27 -4.89 11.69
CA ALA A 144 -0.18 -5.16 11.78
C ALA A 144 -0.48 -6.59 12.24
N LEU A 145 -1.53 -6.75 13.04
CA LEU A 145 -2.14 -8.04 13.33
C LEU A 145 -3.31 -8.24 12.36
N VAL A 146 -3.22 -9.21 11.46
CA VAL A 146 -4.29 -9.54 10.51
C VAL A 146 -4.94 -10.86 10.91
N VAL A 147 -6.23 -10.82 11.27
CA VAL A 147 -7.03 -11.98 11.67
C VAL A 147 -8.12 -12.23 10.64
N LYS A 148 -8.12 -13.41 10.02
CA LYS A 148 -9.04 -13.72 8.91
C LYS A 148 -10.03 -14.81 9.31
N PHE A 149 -11.32 -14.52 9.20
CA PHE A 149 -12.38 -15.46 9.52
C PHE A 149 -13.11 -15.92 8.27
N TRP A 150 -13.25 -17.24 8.14
CA TRP A 150 -14.16 -17.87 7.20
C TRP A 150 -15.36 -18.45 7.94
N PHE A 151 -16.53 -17.83 7.79
CA PHE A 151 -17.78 -18.32 8.34
C PHE A 151 -18.40 -19.36 7.41
N HIS A 152 -18.50 -20.59 7.91
CA HIS A 152 -18.96 -21.74 7.13
C HIS A 152 -20.32 -22.24 7.59
N MET A 153 -21.15 -22.64 6.63
CA MET A 153 -22.38 -23.40 6.86
C MET A 153 -22.55 -24.35 5.69
N SER A 154 -22.91 -25.61 5.98
CA SER A 154 -23.23 -26.59 4.95
C SER A 154 -24.38 -26.10 4.06
N LYS A 155 -24.45 -26.59 2.82
CA LYS A 155 -25.56 -26.28 1.89
C LYS A 155 -26.93 -26.62 2.49
N LYS A 156 -26.99 -27.69 3.28
CA LYS A 156 -28.22 -28.15 3.95
C LYS A 156 -28.64 -27.18 5.05
N ASP A 157 -27.71 -26.76 5.89
CA ASP A 157 -28.00 -25.83 7.00
C ASP A 157 -28.33 -24.43 6.48
N LEU A 158 -27.65 -23.98 5.44
CA LEU A 158 -27.97 -22.70 4.78
C LEU A 158 -29.41 -22.70 4.26
N ARG A 159 -29.82 -23.77 3.57
CA ARG A 159 -31.21 -23.91 3.09
C ARG A 159 -32.21 -23.92 4.25
N LYS A 160 -31.90 -24.62 5.35
CA LYS A 160 -32.75 -24.67 6.54
C LYS A 160 -32.90 -23.27 7.17
N ARG A 161 -31.80 -22.53 7.29
CA ARG A 161 -31.78 -21.17 7.84
C ARG A 161 -32.57 -20.19 6.97
N LEU A 162 -32.32 -20.16 5.67
CA LEU A 162 -33.05 -19.29 4.74
C LEU A 162 -34.56 -19.57 4.73
N LYS A 163 -34.96 -20.84 4.85
CA LYS A 163 -36.38 -21.21 4.99
C LYS A 163 -36.99 -20.66 6.29
N LYS A 164 -36.27 -20.81 7.41
CA LYS A 164 -36.70 -20.31 8.72
C LYS A 164 -36.84 -18.78 8.72
N GLU A 165 -35.83 -18.07 8.22
CA GLU A 165 -35.84 -16.60 8.16
C GLU A 165 -36.98 -16.06 7.28
N ALA A 166 -37.28 -16.73 6.17
CA ALA A 166 -38.41 -16.38 5.30
C ALA A 166 -39.78 -16.64 5.93
N GLN A 167 -39.88 -17.64 6.83
CA GLN A 167 -41.09 -17.91 7.60
C GLN A 167 -41.31 -16.87 8.71
N GLU A 168 -40.25 -16.52 9.44
CA GLU A 168 -40.31 -15.61 10.60
C GLU A 168 -40.54 -14.15 10.21
N ASN A 169 -39.96 -13.70 9.09
CA ASN A 169 -39.96 -12.27 8.73
C ASN A 169 -40.73 -11.96 7.44
N GLY A 170 -41.40 -12.96 6.84
CA GLY A 170 -42.13 -12.85 5.59
C GLY A 170 -41.25 -13.02 4.33
N LYS A 171 -41.89 -13.31 3.19
CA LYS A 171 -41.24 -13.68 1.91
C LYS A 171 -40.24 -12.65 1.34
N ASN A 172 -40.30 -11.39 1.79
CA ASN A 172 -39.47 -10.28 1.30
C ASN A 172 -38.37 -9.84 2.29
N TRP A 173 -38.16 -10.55 3.39
CA TRP A 173 -37.17 -10.16 4.39
C TRP A 173 -35.73 -10.42 3.95
N LYS A 174 -34.94 -9.35 3.78
CA LYS A 174 -33.46 -9.27 3.75
C LYS A 174 -32.70 -10.41 3.07
N VAL A 175 -33.28 -11.08 2.07
CA VAL A 175 -32.50 -11.95 1.19
C VAL A 175 -31.75 -11.03 0.25
N SER A 176 -30.44 -10.88 0.46
CA SER A 176 -29.57 -10.19 -0.50
C SER A 176 -29.92 -10.67 -1.92
N PRO A 177 -30.12 -9.78 -2.91
CA PRO A 177 -30.41 -10.19 -4.29
C PRO A 177 -29.40 -11.22 -4.82
N LEU A 178 -28.17 -11.17 -4.29
CA LEU A 178 -27.09 -12.09 -4.59
C LEU A 178 -27.26 -13.48 -3.97
N ALA A 179 -27.98 -13.63 -2.86
CA ALA A 179 -28.11 -14.90 -2.13
C ALA A 179 -28.70 -16.04 -3.00
N LYS A 180 -29.64 -15.72 -3.91
CA LYS A 180 -30.15 -16.68 -4.89
C LYS A 180 -29.05 -17.12 -5.89
N LYS A 181 -28.22 -16.18 -6.36
CA LYS A 181 -27.09 -16.45 -7.26
C LYS A 181 -26.04 -17.31 -6.54
N PHE A 182 -25.62 -16.92 -5.33
CA PHE A 182 -24.68 -17.68 -4.51
C PHE A 182 -25.18 -19.09 -4.18
N SER A 183 -26.47 -19.27 -3.88
CA SER A 183 -27.03 -20.61 -3.59
C SER A 183 -26.95 -21.56 -4.79
N LYS A 184 -27.15 -21.06 -6.03
CA LYS A 184 -26.99 -21.85 -7.25
C LYS A 184 -25.54 -22.30 -7.44
N HIS A 185 -24.58 -21.40 -7.17
CA HIS A 185 -23.14 -21.66 -7.34
C HIS A 185 -22.43 -22.15 -6.07
N TYR A 186 -23.16 -22.53 -5.02
CA TYR A 186 -22.60 -22.81 -3.68
C TYR A 186 -21.38 -23.75 -3.73
N ASN A 187 -21.49 -24.88 -4.43
CA ASN A 187 -20.40 -25.87 -4.47
C ASN A 187 -19.14 -25.30 -5.14
N LYS A 188 -19.32 -24.54 -6.23
CA LYS A 188 -18.22 -23.89 -6.95
C LYS A 188 -17.62 -22.77 -6.10
N PHE A 189 -18.44 -21.95 -5.46
CA PHE A 189 -18.02 -20.90 -4.55
C PHE A 189 -17.16 -21.48 -3.42
N CYS A 190 -17.64 -22.50 -2.71
CA CYS A 190 -16.87 -23.18 -1.67
C CYS A 190 -15.56 -23.76 -2.22
N SER A 191 -15.57 -24.46 -3.36
CA SER A 191 -14.33 -24.98 -3.96
C SER A 191 -13.31 -23.88 -4.27
N VAL A 192 -13.74 -22.74 -4.81
CA VAL A 192 -12.89 -21.57 -5.07
C VAL A 192 -12.37 -20.95 -3.78
N SER A 193 -13.23 -20.82 -2.77
CA SER A 193 -12.83 -20.27 -1.47
C SER A 193 -11.87 -21.19 -0.70
N GLU A 194 -12.01 -22.51 -0.80
CA GLU A 194 -11.05 -23.46 -0.24
C GLU A 194 -9.66 -23.26 -0.86
N ARG A 195 -9.58 -23.04 -2.18
CA ARG A 195 -8.33 -22.71 -2.86
C ARG A 195 -7.75 -21.38 -2.36
N ALA A 196 -8.58 -20.33 -2.24
CA ALA A 196 -8.15 -19.03 -1.71
C ALA A 196 -7.55 -19.16 -0.31
N ILE A 197 -8.23 -19.87 0.59
CA ILE A 197 -7.78 -20.09 1.95
C ILE A 197 -6.46 -20.85 1.94
N ARG A 198 -6.34 -21.98 1.22
CA ARG A 198 -5.11 -22.77 1.17
C ARG A 198 -3.88 -21.98 0.70
N ILE A 199 -4.05 -21.12 -0.30
CA ILE A 199 -2.94 -20.33 -0.86
C ILE A 199 -2.54 -19.17 0.06
N THR A 200 -3.50 -18.61 0.80
CA THR A 200 -3.29 -17.39 1.60
C THR A 200 -3.24 -17.64 3.11
N ASP A 201 -3.36 -18.88 3.56
CA ASP A 201 -3.16 -19.26 4.96
C ASP A 201 -1.66 -19.24 5.28
N GLN A 202 -1.21 -18.10 5.84
CA GLN A 202 0.20 -17.86 6.14
C GLN A 202 0.43 -17.92 7.66
N GLY A 203 1.61 -18.39 8.08
CA GLY A 203 1.90 -18.53 9.52
C GLY A 203 1.76 -17.25 10.36
N LYS A 204 1.96 -16.06 9.77
CA LYS A 204 1.73 -14.76 10.45
C LYS A 204 0.31 -14.19 10.27
N CYS A 205 -0.47 -14.74 9.35
CA CYS A 205 -1.82 -14.30 9.00
C CYS A 205 -2.70 -15.53 8.69
N PRO A 206 -3.06 -16.32 9.71
CA PRO A 206 -3.80 -17.55 9.50
C PRO A 206 -5.28 -17.27 9.21
N TRP A 207 -5.92 -18.24 8.56
CA TRP A 207 -7.37 -18.34 8.41
C TRP A 207 -7.99 -19.14 9.55
N TYR A 208 -9.05 -18.61 10.12
CA TYR A 208 -9.86 -19.29 11.13
C TYR A 208 -11.20 -19.72 10.51
N LEU A 209 -11.38 -21.04 10.37
CA LEU A 209 -12.63 -21.63 9.92
C LEU A 209 -13.62 -21.68 11.10
N VAL A 210 -14.74 -20.97 10.99
CA VAL A 210 -15.76 -20.90 12.05
C VAL A 210 -17.07 -21.50 11.54
N GLU A 211 -17.50 -22.59 12.19
CA GLU A 211 -18.83 -23.16 11.98
C GLU A 211 -19.89 -22.18 12.48
N ALA A 212 -20.78 -21.75 11.58
CA ALA A 212 -21.68 -20.63 11.83
C ALA A 212 -23.15 -21.03 11.99
N VAL A 213 -23.42 -22.34 12.13
CA VAL A 213 -24.79 -22.87 12.31
C VAL A 213 -25.36 -22.44 13.65
N ASP A 214 -24.58 -22.52 14.73
CA ASP A 214 -24.98 -22.06 16.06
C ASP A 214 -24.41 -20.66 16.35
N ARG A 215 -25.32 -19.71 16.61
CA ARG A 215 -24.96 -18.31 16.86
C ARG A 215 -24.04 -18.15 18.07
N ARG A 216 -24.32 -18.87 19.17
CA ARG A 216 -23.57 -18.74 20.43
C ARG A 216 -22.14 -19.23 20.26
N TYR A 217 -21.99 -20.43 19.70
CA TYR A 217 -20.69 -20.99 19.35
C TYR A 217 -19.88 -20.05 18.46
N ARG A 218 -20.49 -19.58 17.36
CA ARG A 218 -19.83 -18.69 16.41
C ARG A 218 -19.33 -17.40 17.07
N ASP A 219 -20.19 -16.71 17.82
CA ASP A 219 -19.85 -15.42 18.42
C ASP A 219 -18.74 -15.57 19.47
N ILE A 220 -18.85 -16.53 20.39
CA ILE A 220 -17.83 -16.81 21.41
C ILE A 220 -16.51 -17.24 20.78
N THR A 221 -16.55 -18.12 19.77
CA THR A 221 -15.34 -18.60 19.09
C THR A 221 -14.57 -17.45 18.44
N VAL A 222 -15.27 -16.54 17.76
CA VAL A 222 -14.64 -15.35 17.15
C VAL A 222 -14.02 -14.46 18.22
N GLY A 223 -14.76 -14.16 19.29
CA GLY A 223 -14.25 -13.33 20.39
C GLY A 223 -13.02 -13.94 21.06
N ARG A 224 -13.03 -15.24 21.36
CA ARG A 224 -11.87 -15.97 21.91
C ARG A 224 -10.65 -15.89 21.00
N ILE A 225 -10.84 -16.13 19.71
CA ILE A 225 -9.74 -16.08 18.74
C ILE A 225 -9.15 -14.66 18.68
N LEU A 226 -9.99 -13.62 18.65
CA LEU A 226 -9.53 -12.24 18.65
C LEU A 226 -8.78 -11.89 19.94
N LEU A 227 -9.35 -12.23 21.10
CA LEU A 227 -8.72 -12.02 22.40
C LEU A 227 -7.32 -12.65 22.42
N ASN A 228 -7.24 -13.95 22.14
CA ASN A 228 -5.97 -14.69 22.14
C ASN A 228 -4.96 -14.13 21.14
N ALA A 229 -5.39 -13.78 19.93
CA ALA A 229 -4.50 -13.24 18.90
C ALA A 229 -3.94 -11.86 19.29
N ILE A 230 -4.76 -10.99 19.88
CA ILE A 230 -4.34 -9.67 20.36
C ILE A 230 -3.39 -9.83 21.56
N GLU A 231 -3.73 -10.65 22.55
CA GLU A 231 -2.87 -10.90 23.72
C GLU A 231 -1.51 -11.47 23.33
N GLN A 232 -1.48 -12.49 22.46
CA GLN A 232 -0.23 -13.06 21.98
C GLN A 232 0.63 -12.02 21.25
N ARG A 233 0.01 -11.09 20.51
CA ARG A 233 0.73 -10.02 19.82
C ARG A 233 1.34 -9.02 20.80
N LEU A 234 0.57 -8.58 21.80
CA LEU A 234 1.02 -7.66 22.85
C LEU A 234 2.14 -8.26 23.71
N ASN A 235 2.04 -9.55 24.05
CA ASN A 235 3.06 -10.27 24.82
C ASN A 235 4.36 -10.44 24.03
N LYS A 236 4.28 -10.68 22.71
CA LYS A 236 5.48 -10.75 21.84
C LYS A 236 6.20 -9.41 21.74
N GLN A 237 5.47 -8.28 21.72
CA GLN A 237 6.10 -6.96 21.74
C GLN A 237 6.84 -6.70 23.05
N SER A 238 6.20 -6.97 24.19
CA SER A 238 6.80 -6.79 25.51
C SER A 238 8.10 -7.59 25.69
N THR A 239 8.23 -8.76 25.05
CA THR A 239 9.44 -9.59 25.10
C THR A 239 10.54 -9.18 24.11
N THR A 240 10.19 -8.44 23.05
CA THR A 240 11.17 -7.91 22.08
C THR A 240 11.69 -6.52 22.43
N GLU A 241 11.13 -5.88 23.46
CA GLU A 241 11.58 -4.60 24.03
C GLU A 241 12.73 -4.72 25.02
N ILE A 242 13.21 -5.94 25.33
CA ILE A 242 14.54 -6.10 25.93
C ILE A 242 15.53 -5.50 24.93
N PRO A 243 16.33 -4.48 25.29
CA PRO A 243 17.16 -3.78 24.34
C PRO A 243 18.07 -4.82 23.69
N ALA A 244 17.85 -5.06 22.41
CA ALA A 244 18.83 -5.74 21.60
C ALA A 244 20.13 -4.97 21.84
N SER A 245 21.12 -5.65 22.45
CA SER A 245 22.49 -5.15 22.52
C SER A 245 22.80 -4.51 21.18
N PRO A 246 23.45 -3.32 21.15
CA PRO A 246 23.65 -2.58 19.91
C PRO A 246 24.16 -3.58 18.90
N GLN A 247 23.30 -3.97 17.96
CA GLN A 247 23.72 -4.86 16.89
C GLN A 247 24.82 -4.03 16.26
N LYS A 248 26.07 -4.45 16.46
CA LYS A 248 27.19 -3.97 15.67
C LYS A 248 26.62 -4.05 14.27
N SER A 249 26.36 -2.89 13.69
CA SER A 249 25.92 -2.82 12.33
C SER A 249 26.86 -3.76 11.60
N ILE A 250 26.31 -4.72 10.87
CA ILE A 250 27.04 -5.18 9.71
C ILE A 250 27.14 -3.88 8.94
N THR A 251 28.24 -3.17 9.15
CA THR A 251 28.67 -2.10 8.30
C THR A 251 28.71 -2.85 6.99
N THR A 252 27.67 -2.71 6.17
CA THR A 252 27.80 -3.05 4.77
C THR A 252 28.97 -2.19 4.41
N THR A 253 30.15 -2.80 4.31
CA THR A 253 31.39 -2.10 4.13
C THR A 253 31.14 -1.34 2.83
N THR A 254 30.81 -0.06 2.92
CA THR A 254 30.65 0.79 1.76
C THR A 254 32.07 0.78 1.21
N GLN A 255 32.34 -0.10 0.25
CA GLN A 255 33.69 -0.29 -0.26
C GLN A 255 34.05 1.05 -0.88
N LYS A 256 34.84 1.82 -0.14
CA LYS A 256 35.23 3.16 -0.53
C LYS A 256 35.96 3.00 -1.86
N GLY A 257 35.43 3.58 -2.93
CA GLY A 257 35.91 3.38 -4.30
C GLY A 257 35.15 2.36 -5.15
N MET A 258 34.00 1.84 -4.70
CA MET A 258 33.12 1.03 -5.55
C MET A 258 32.65 1.85 -6.76
N VAL A 259 32.85 1.29 -7.95
CA VAL A 259 32.26 1.79 -9.19
C VAL A 259 30.77 1.45 -9.17
N THR A 260 29.91 2.45 -9.34
CA THR A 260 28.46 2.30 -9.35
C THR A 260 27.88 2.75 -10.69
N ILE A 261 26.60 2.46 -10.90
CA ILE A 261 25.88 2.92 -12.10
C ILE A 261 25.97 4.44 -12.33
N LEU A 262 26.16 5.22 -11.27
CA LEU A 262 26.30 6.68 -11.35
C LEU A 262 27.62 7.12 -12.00
N ASP A 263 28.68 6.34 -11.86
CA ASP A 263 29.98 6.68 -12.45
C ASP A 263 29.98 6.60 -13.98
N HIS A 264 29.00 5.89 -14.55
CA HIS A 264 28.81 5.76 -15.99
C HIS A 264 27.89 6.84 -16.60
N VAL A 265 27.34 7.74 -15.78
CA VAL A 265 26.51 8.85 -16.27
C VAL A 265 27.42 9.94 -16.85
N ASP A 266 27.34 10.18 -18.16
CA ASP A 266 28.08 11.28 -18.79
C ASP A 266 27.50 12.64 -18.35
N LEU A 267 28.29 13.38 -17.57
CA LEU A 267 27.93 14.70 -17.05
C LEU A 267 28.44 15.87 -17.91
N LYS A 268 29.05 15.60 -19.06
CA LYS A 268 29.53 16.60 -20.02
C LYS A 268 28.45 17.29 -20.86
N PRO A 269 27.28 16.69 -21.17
CA PRO A 269 26.27 17.33 -22.01
C PRO A 269 25.84 18.69 -21.46
N LYS A 270 25.76 19.68 -22.36
CA LYS A 270 25.33 21.06 -22.09
C LYS A 270 24.47 21.54 -23.25
N LEU A 271 23.56 22.48 -22.98
CA LEU A 271 22.81 23.17 -24.02
C LEU A 271 23.11 24.66 -24.04
N SER A 272 23.28 25.21 -25.24
CA SER A 272 23.27 26.66 -25.46
C SER A 272 21.90 27.25 -25.12
N ASP A 273 21.85 28.56 -24.84
CA ASP A 273 20.60 29.26 -24.52
C ASP A 273 19.59 29.19 -25.66
N THR A 274 20.08 29.35 -26.89
CA THR A 274 19.28 29.30 -28.12
C THR A 274 18.65 27.91 -28.30
N GLU A 275 19.46 26.84 -28.19
CA GLU A 275 18.95 25.48 -28.31
C GLU A 275 18.00 25.12 -27.18
N TYR A 276 18.32 25.52 -25.95
CA TYR A 276 17.47 25.29 -24.79
C TYR A 276 16.09 25.93 -24.97
N ARG A 277 16.00 27.20 -25.39
CA ARG A 277 14.71 27.88 -25.63
C ARG A 277 13.90 27.18 -26.71
N ARG A 278 14.55 26.78 -27.82
CA ARG A 278 13.92 26.05 -28.93
C ARG A 278 13.36 24.70 -28.48
N LEU A 279 14.18 23.88 -27.80
CA LEU A 279 13.80 22.55 -27.33
C LEU A 279 12.75 22.62 -26.22
N LEU A 280 12.87 23.59 -25.30
CA LEU A 280 11.89 23.81 -24.26
C LEU A 280 10.51 24.08 -24.86
N GLY A 281 10.41 25.04 -25.79
CA GLY A 281 9.14 25.34 -26.47
C GLY A 281 8.58 24.14 -27.24
N LYS A 282 9.44 23.34 -27.90
CA LYS A 282 9.04 22.11 -28.59
C LYS A 282 8.41 21.10 -27.64
N TYR A 283 9.12 20.73 -26.57
CA TYR A 283 8.67 19.67 -25.67
C TYR A 283 7.54 20.13 -24.76
N GLN A 284 7.48 21.40 -24.36
CA GLN A 284 6.34 21.91 -23.59
C GLN A 284 5.04 21.88 -24.41
N ARG A 285 5.07 22.28 -25.69
CA ARG A 285 3.91 22.14 -26.58
C ARG A 285 3.51 20.68 -26.81
N LYS A 286 4.49 19.80 -26.97
CA LYS A 286 4.23 18.36 -27.10
C LYS A 286 3.58 17.81 -25.84
N PHE A 287 4.14 18.12 -24.67
CA PHE A 287 3.63 17.67 -23.38
C PHE A 287 2.20 18.16 -23.11
N TYR A 288 1.91 19.44 -23.42
CA TYR A 288 0.56 19.99 -23.27
C TYR A 288 -0.49 19.15 -24.04
N LYS A 289 -0.20 18.82 -25.30
CA LYS A 289 -1.10 18.00 -26.13
C LYS A 289 -1.24 16.58 -25.58
N LEU A 290 -0.12 15.97 -25.18
CA LEU A 290 -0.12 14.61 -24.62
C LEU A 290 -0.87 14.54 -23.29
N ALA A 291 -0.75 15.55 -22.42
CA ALA A 291 -1.45 15.59 -21.14
C ALA A 291 -2.97 15.64 -21.33
N TRP A 292 -3.47 16.42 -22.29
CA TRP A 292 -4.89 16.44 -22.64
C TRP A 292 -5.37 15.13 -23.26
N ALA A 293 -4.62 14.56 -24.20
CA ALA A 293 -4.95 13.26 -24.78
C ALA A 293 -4.97 12.14 -23.72
N ALA A 294 -4.03 12.16 -22.77
CA ALA A 294 -4.00 11.23 -21.64
C ALA A 294 -5.23 11.42 -20.74
N ARG A 295 -5.64 12.68 -20.49
CA ARG A 295 -6.85 13.00 -19.72
C ARG A 295 -8.12 12.42 -20.34
N GLU A 296 -8.30 12.59 -21.64
CA GLU A 296 -9.44 12.08 -22.41
C GLU A 296 -9.49 10.54 -22.39
N LYS A 297 -8.33 9.89 -22.53
CA LYS A 297 -8.20 8.42 -22.47
C LYS A 297 -8.19 7.86 -21.04
N LYS A 298 -8.38 8.69 -20.02
CA LYS A 298 -8.26 8.35 -18.59
C LYS A 298 -6.93 7.66 -18.22
N ARG A 299 -5.84 7.92 -18.95
CA ARG A 299 -4.48 7.42 -18.67
C ARG A 299 -3.79 8.38 -17.72
N SER A 300 -3.68 8.01 -16.44
CA SER A 300 -2.99 8.84 -15.45
C SER A 300 -1.48 8.62 -15.48
N SER A 301 -0.74 9.52 -14.84
CA SER A 301 0.72 9.40 -14.76
C SER A 301 1.25 9.86 -13.42
N ILE A 302 2.36 9.24 -13.01
CA ILE A 302 3.13 9.63 -11.84
C ILE A 302 4.56 9.94 -12.27
N ALA A 303 5.08 11.09 -11.86
CA ALA A 303 6.49 11.42 -12.03
C ALA A 303 7.20 11.55 -10.69
N VAL A 304 8.26 10.76 -10.50
CA VAL A 304 9.07 10.72 -9.29
C VAL A 304 10.38 11.46 -9.54
N PHE A 305 10.69 12.43 -8.69
CA PHE A 305 11.93 13.19 -8.75
C PHE A 305 12.79 12.93 -7.51
N GLU A 306 13.87 12.18 -7.72
CA GLU A 306 14.96 12.02 -6.78
C GLU A 306 16.26 12.61 -7.35
N GLY A 307 17.26 12.76 -6.51
CA GLY A 307 18.56 13.29 -6.89
C GLY A 307 19.20 14.09 -5.78
N TRP A 308 20.49 14.38 -5.93
CA TRP A 308 21.28 15.10 -4.94
C TRP A 308 20.65 16.42 -4.49
N ASP A 309 21.00 16.86 -3.28
CA ASP A 309 20.71 18.23 -2.88
C ASP A 309 21.40 19.21 -3.83
N ALA A 310 20.67 20.27 -4.19
CA ALA A 310 21.00 21.20 -5.25
C ALA A 310 21.12 20.65 -6.70
N SER A 311 20.69 19.42 -6.99
CA SER A 311 20.67 18.85 -8.36
C SER A 311 19.76 19.59 -9.34
N GLY A 312 18.71 20.27 -8.85
CA GLY A 312 17.83 21.10 -9.66
C GLY A 312 16.42 20.56 -9.90
N LYS A 313 15.99 19.53 -9.14
CA LYS A 313 14.64 18.92 -9.16
C LYS A 313 13.51 19.93 -9.30
N GLY A 314 13.33 20.82 -8.33
CA GLY A 314 12.26 21.83 -8.36
C GLY A 314 12.29 22.76 -9.59
N GLY A 315 13.47 23.00 -10.17
CA GLY A 315 13.59 23.75 -11.42
C GLY A 315 13.09 22.97 -12.65
N ALA A 316 13.26 21.65 -12.66
CA ALA A 316 12.72 20.77 -13.69
C ALA A 316 11.21 20.58 -13.52
N ILE A 317 10.74 20.32 -12.30
CA ILE A 317 9.31 20.24 -11.97
C ILE A 317 8.59 21.51 -12.45
N ARG A 318 9.13 22.70 -12.18
CA ARG A 318 8.53 23.96 -12.65
C ARG A 318 8.42 24.09 -14.17
N ARG A 319 9.30 23.45 -14.94
CA ARG A 319 9.22 23.47 -16.43
C ARG A 319 8.21 22.45 -16.94
N LEU A 320 8.07 21.34 -16.24
CA LEU A 320 7.06 20.33 -16.51
C LEU A 320 5.66 20.87 -16.21
N THR A 321 5.43 21.44 -15.03
CA THR A 321 4.12 21.98 -14.62
C THR A 321 3.70 23.19 -15.46
N ALA A 322 4.65 24.07 -15.84
CA ALA A 322 4.36 25.20 -16.73
C ALA A 322 3.90 24.79 -18.15
N ALA A 323 4.02 23.52 -18.50
CA ALA A 323 3.56 22.98 -19.78
C ALA A 323 2.22 22.24 -19.69
N MET A 324 1.59 22.21 -18.50
CA MET A 324 0.29 21.59 -18.27
C MET A 324 -0.71 22.61 -17.77
N ASP A 325 -1.99 22.34 -17.99
CA ASP A 325 -3.06 23.01 -17.26
C ASP A 325 -2.93 22.68 -15.75
N ALA A 326 -3.07 23.71 -14.90
CA ALA A 326 -2.95 23.57 -13.45
C ALA A 326 -4.00 22.61 -12.86
N ARG A 327 -5.12 22.40 -13.54
CA ARG A 327 -6.19 21.49 -13.10
C ARG A 327 -5.86 20.01 -13.35
N LEU A 328 -4.89 19.72 -14.20
CA LEU A 328 -4.55 18.34 -14.58
C LEU A 328 -3.48 17.72 -13.71
N HIS A 329 -2.84 18.49 -12.83
CA HIS A 329 -1.72 18.00 -12.05
C HIS A 329 -1.72 18.46 -10.59
N GLN A 330 -1.05 17.67 -9.76
CA GLN A 330 -0.71 18.03 -8.40
C GLN A 330 0.78 17.75 -8.15
N VAL A 331 1.42 18.58 -7.33
CA VAL A 331 2.81 18.40 -6.90
C VAL A 331 2.80 18.10 -5.41
N ILE A 332 3.31 16.93 -5.04
CA ILE A 332 3.44 16.47 -3.66
C ILE A 332 4.92 16.59 -3.28
N SER A 333 5.22 17.49 -2.35
CA SER A 333 6.57 17.63 -1.79
C SER A 333 6.68 16.74 -0.57
N ILE A 334 7.45 15.65 -0.67
CA ILE A 334 7.57 14.66 0.41
C ILE A 334 8.60 15.13 1.42
N ALA A 335 8.15 15.28 2.66
CA ALA A 335 8.96 15.64 3.83
C ALA A 335 8.80 14.58 4.93
N SER A 336 9.31 14.88 6.12
CA SER A 336 9.09 14.08 7.33
C SER A 336 7.59 13.73 7.49
N PRO A 337 7.26 12.49 7.87
CA PRO A 337 5.87 12.06 8.01
C PRO A 337 5.17 12.82 9.14
N THR A 338 3.92 13.21 8.89
CA THR A 338 3.00 13.74 9.90
C THR A 338 2.59 12.63 10.86
N ASP A 339 1.94 12.99 11.97
CA ASP A 339 1.49 12.01 12.96
C ASP A 339 0.44 11.04 12.37
N GLU A 340 -0.43 11.52 11.48
CA GLU A 340 -1.38 10.67 10.73
C GLU A 340 -0.64 9.64 9.86
N GLU A 341 0.43 10.05 9.18
CA GLU A 341 1.19 9.17 8.31
C GLU A 341 2.05 8.17 9.10
N LYS A 342 2.61 8.57 10.26
CA LYS A 342 3.34 7.67 11.17
C LYS A 342 2.43 6.62 11.80
N ALA A 343 1.16 6.97 12.02
CA ALA A 343 0.15 6.05 12.51
C ALA A 343 -0.30 5.03 11.46
N GLN A 344 0.28 5.03 10.25
CA GLN A 344 -0.06 4.09 9.19
C GLN A 344 1.17 3.32 8.72
N HIS A 345 0.94 2.32 7.87
CA HIS A 345 2.02 1.66 7.14
C HIS A 345 2.73 2.65 6.20
N TYR A 346 4.05 2.52 6.02
CA TYR A 346 4.88 3.45 5.25
C TYR A 346 4.28 3.88 3.90
N LEU A 347 3.87 2.91 3.06
CA LEU A 347 3.35 3.20 1.73
C LEU A 347 2.00 3.93 1.71
N TRP A 348 1.25 3.94 2.82
CA TRP A 348 -0.08 4.55 2.91
C TRP A 348 -0.05 6.03 2.49
N ARG A 349 0.99 6.76 2.91
CA ARG A 349 1.14 8.18 2.61
C ARG A 349 1.37 8.49 1.13
N PHE A 350 1.78 7.50 0.33
CA PHE A 350 1.92 7.66 -1.11
C PHE A 350 0.65 7.19 -1.83
N TRP A 351 0.06 6.08 -1.38
CA TRP A 351 -1.22 5.58 -1.89
C TRP A 351 -2.33 6.64 -1.86
N ARG A 352 -2.41 7.47 -0.80
CA ARG A 352 -3.41 8.56 -0.71
C ARG A 352 -3.31 9.61 -1.82
N HIS A 353 -2.17 9.72 -2.49
CA HIS A 353 -1.92 10.69 -3.55
C HIS A 353 -1.90 10.09 -4.97
N VAL A 354 -2.22 8.79 -5.12
CA VAL A 354 -2.34 8.17 -6.44
C VAL A 354 -3.41 8.91 -7.27
N PRO A 355 -3.07 9.35 -8.51
CA PRO A 355 -3.98 10.16 -9.32
C PRO A 355 -5.19 9.36 -9.79
N ARG A 356 -6.32 10.05 -9.94
CA ARG A 356 -7.47 9.55 -10.70
C ARG A 356 -7.12 9.42 -12.19
N GLY A 357 -7.88 8.63 -12.92
CA GLY A 357 -7.73 8.42 -14.35
C GLY A 357 -7.57 9.74 -15.14
N GLY A 358 -6.45 9.86 -15.85
CA GLY A 358 -6.15 11.02 -16.69
C GLY A 358 -5.47 12.21 -15.98
N TYR A 359 -5.19 12.13 -14.69
CA TYR A 359 -4.47 13.17 -13.94
C TYR A 359 -2.99 12.82 -13.73
N VAL A 360 -2.17 13.84 -13.47
CA VAL A 360 -0.74 13.70 -13.24
C VAL A 360 -0.39 14.02 -11.78
N THR A 361 0.32 13.12 -11.10
CA THR A 361 0.90 13.40 -9.78
C THR A 361 2.41 13.48 -9.89
N ILE A 362 3.00 14.56 -9.39
CA ILE A 362 4.45 14.77 -9.37
C ILE A 362 4.92 14.69 -7.93
N TYR A 363 5.83 13.78 -7.63
CA TYR A 363 6.48 13.65 -6.33
C TYR A 363 7.87 14.33 -6.36
N ASP A 364 8.05 15.39 -5.57
CA ASP A 364 9.39 15.94 -5.25
C ASP A 364 9.89 15.27 -3.97
N ARG A 365 10.83 14.34 -4.12
CA ARG A 365 11.06 13.21 -3.20
C ARG A 365 9.85 12.27 -3.10
N SER A 366 10.06 11.03 -2.67
CA SER A 366 9.05 9.96 -2.81
C SER A 366 9.22 8.81 -1.80
N TRP A 367 8.56 7.68 -2.05
CA TRP A 367 8.72 6.42 -1.30
C TRP A 367 10.14 5.86 -1.36
N TYR A 368 10.98 6.34 -2.26
CA TYR A 368 12.40 5.99 -2.28
C TYR A 368 13.18 6.56 -1.08
N GLY A 369 12.60 7.50 -0.32
CA GLY A 369 13.18 7.99 0.93
C GLY A 369 13.58 6.87 1.90
N ARG A 370 12.80 5.78 1.99
CA ARG A 370 13.08 4.61 2.85
C ARG A 370 14.42 3.96 2.55
N VAL A 371 14.76 3.84 1.27
CA VAL A 371 15.98 3.17 0.79
C VAL A 371 17.12 4.15 0.48
N LEU A 372 16.89 5.44 0.71
CA LEU A 372 17.83 6.54 0.55
C LEU A 372 18.12 7.20 1.90
N VAL A 373 17.47 8.33 2.20
CA VAL A 373 17.74 9.12 3.40
C VAL A 373 17.48 8.34 4.68
N GLU A 374 16.40 7.57 4.78
CA GLU A 374 16.11 6.81 6.00
C GLU A 374 17.10 5.66 6.23
N ARG A 375 17.67 5.09 5.16
CA ARG A 375 18.75 4.10 5.23
C ARG A 375 20.05 4.74 5.71
N VAL A 376 20.46 5.85 5.11
CA VAL A 376 21.76 6.50 5.37
C VAL A 376 21.78 7.24 6.72
N GLU A 377 20.65 7.84 7.11
CA GLU A 377 20.46 8.50 8.40
C GLU A 377 19.92 7.56 9.50
N GLN A 378 19.69 6.29 9.17
CA GLN A 378 19.21 5.25 10.10
C GLN A 378 17.85 5.56 10.75
N PHE A 379 16.98 6.28 10.04
CA PHE A 379 15.58 6.47 10.45
C PHE A 379 14.74 5.21 10.23
N ALA A 380 15.21 4.28 9.40
CA ALA A 380 14.63 2.96 9.21
C ALA A 380 15.62 1.88 9.65
N LYS A 381 15.10 0.84 10.31
CA LYS A 381 15.88 -0.36 10.65
C LYS A 381 16.28 -1.11 9.38
N GLU A 382 17.33 -1.93 9.48
CA GLU A 382 17.85 -2.68 8.33
C GLU A 382 16.79 -3.54 7.65
N ASN A 383 16.03 -4.29 8.44
CA ASN A 383 14.94 -5.12 7.94
C ASN A 383 13.82 -4.31 7.27
N GLU A 384 13.60 -3.06 7.67
CA GLU A 384 12.58 -2.18 7.08
C GLU A 384 13.00 -1.69 5.69
N TRP A 385 14.20 -1.13 5.53
CA TRP A 385 14.62 -0.66 4.21
C TRP A 385 14.98 -1.82 3.25
N MET A 386 15.47 -2.95 3.76
CA MET A 386 15.77 -4.12 2.93
C MET A 386 14.52 -4.72 2.30
N ARG A 387 13.42 -4.85 3.05
CA ARG A 387 12.15 -5.37 2.49
C ARG A 387 11.49 -4.38 1.54
N SER A 388 11.73 -3.08 1.73
CA SER A 388 11.04 -2.04 0.95
C SER A 388 11.40 -2.01 -0.53
N TYR A 389 12.52 -2.58 -0.98
CA TYR A 389 12.77 -2.72 -2.42
C TYR A 389 11.66 -3.53 -3.12
N GLN A 390 11.28 -4.68 -2.54
CA GLN A 390 10.20 -5.49 -3.09
C GLN A 390 8.84 -4.82 -2.93
N GLU A 391 8.60 -4.17 -1.78
CA GLU A 391 7.33 -3.46 -1.53
C GLU A 391 7.13 -2.30 -2.52
N ILE A 392 8.20 -1.57 -2.86
CA ILE A 392 8.20 -0.52 -3.87
C ILE A 392 7.92 -1.11 -5.26
N ASN A 393 8.58 -2.22 -5.63
CA ASN A 393 8.31 -2.87 -6.91
C ASN A 393 6.86 -3.33 -7.02
N ASN A 394 6.32 -3.95 -5.96
CA ASN A 394 4.93 -4.38 -5.91
C ASN A 394 3.95 -3.22 -5.94
N PHE A 395 4.31 -2.08 -5.34
CA PHE A 395 3.51 -0.86 -5.43
C PHE A 395 3.48 -0.33 -6.86
N GLU A 396 4.65 -0.15 -7.48
CA GLU A 396 4.76 0.38 -8.83
C GLU A 396 4.14 -0.55 -9.88
N GLU A 397 4.24 -1.86 -9.68
CA GLU A 397 3.58 -2.85 -10.53
C GLU A 397 2.06 -2.68 -10.50
N GLN A 398 1.46 -2.52 -9.32
CA GLN A 398 0.01 -2.28 -9.20
C GLN A 398 -0.43 -0.97 -9.87
N LEU A 399 0.42 0.06 -9.85
CA LEU A 399 0.15 1.30 -10.58
C LEU A 399 0.15 1.03 -12.09
N CYS A 400 1.20 0.37 -12.60
CA CYS A 400 1.36 0.09 -14.02
C CYS A 400 0.32 -0.90 -14.56
N GLU A 401 -0.05 -1.96 -13.81
CA GLU A 401 -1.11 -2.92 -14.14
C GLU A 401 -2.47 -2.23 -14.31
N HIS A 402 -2.76 -1.20 -13.49
CA HIS A 402 -3.96 -0.36 -13.64
C HIS A 402 -3.89 0.58 -14.85
N GLY A 403 -2.72 0.72 -15.48
CA GLY A 403 -2.48 1.60 -16.61
C GLY A 403 -2.00 3.00 -16.23
N ILE A 404 -1.48 3.19 -15.02
CA ILE A 404 -0.81 4.43 -14.60
C ILE A 404 0.62 4.42 -15.14
N ILE A 405 1.02 5.50 -15.80
CA ILE A 405 2.35 5.64 -16.38
C ILE A 405 3.30 6.18 -15.31
N VAL A 406 4.25 5.35 -14.85
CA VAL A 406 5.23 5.73 -13.82
C VAL A 406 6.55 6.13 -14.49
N VAL A 407 7.02 7.36 -14.24
CA VAL A 407 8.29 7.88 -14.76
C VAL A 407 9.18 8.32 -13.60
N LYS A 408 10.37 7.73 -13.46
CA LYS A 408 11.27 7.96 -12.33
C LYS A 408 12.56 8.63 -12.78
N PHE A 409 12.92 9.74 -12.13
CA PHE A 409 14.10 10.52 -12.46
C PHE A 409 15.05 10.59 -11.28
N TRP A 410 16.31 10.21 -11.50
CA TRP A 410 17.42 10.52 -10.60
C TRP A 410 18.27 11.63 -11.24
N VAL A 411 18.23 12.85 -10.70
CA VAL A 411 19.02 13.98 -11.21
C VAL A 411 20.44 13.92 -10.64
N HIS A 412 21.38 13.40 -11.42
CA HIS A 412 22.75 13.16 -11.01
C HIS A 412 23.66 14.38 -11.29
N ILE A 413 24.43 14.81 -10.30
CA ILE A 413 25.44 15.87 -10.44
C ILE A 413 26.75 15.39 -9.83
N SER A 414 27.86 15.99 -10.26
CA SER A 414 29.17 15.73 -9.65
C SER A 414 29.27 16.35 -8.25
N LYS A 415 30.10 15.76 -7.39
CA LYS A 415 30.43 16.30 -6.06
C LYS A 415 31.00 17.72 -6.15
N ALA A 416 31.73 18.05 -7.21
CA ALA A 416 32.25 19.41 -7.46
C ALA A 416 31.14 20.40 -7.83
N GLU A 417 30.22 20.01 -8.73
CA GLU A 417 29.10 20.86 -9.13
C GLU A 417 28.14 21.12 -7.96
N GLN A 418 27.91 20.14 -7.09
CA GLN A 418 27.12 20.36 -5.87
C GLN A 418 27.73 21.46 -5.00
N LEU A 419 29.04 21.39 -4.74
CA LEU A 419 29.74 22.41 -3.94
C LEU A 419 29.66 23.80 -4.59
N ARG A 420 29.85 23.88 -5.91
CA ARG A 420 29.72 25.13 -6.65
C ARG A 420 28.33 25.73 -6.46
N ARG A 421 27.28 24.91 -6.55
CA ARG A 421 25.88 25.34 -6.35
C ARG A 421 25.58 25.71 -4.90
N PHE A 422 26.20 25.06 -3.93
CA PHE A 422 26.06 25.43 -2.51
C PHE A 422 26.61 26.84 -2.28
N LYS A 423 27.87 27.07 -2.66
CA LYS A 423 28.52 28.39 -2.59
C LYS A 423 27.76 29.48 -3.37
N GLU A 424 27.17 29.15 -4.52
CA GLU A 424 26.36 30.09 -5.30
C GLU A 424 25.06 30.50 -4.56
N ARG A 425 24.42 29.57 -3.85
CA ARG A 425 23.18 29.85 -3.11
C ARG A 425 23.41 30.69 -1.86
N GLU A 426 24.53 30.49 -1.16
CA GLU A 426 24.93 31.32 -0.01
C GLU A 426 25.07 32.80 -0.37
N LYS A 427 25.51 33.08 -1.62
CA LYS A 427 25.69 34.44 -2.13
C LYS A 427 24.40 35.11 -2.58
N ILE A 428 23.29 34.38 -2.74
CA ILE A 428 22.05 34.89 -3.30
C ILE A 428 21.02 35.03 -2.17
N PRO A 429 20.63 36.26 -1.76
CA PRO A 429 19.80 36.49 -0.57
C PRO A 429 18.53 35.64 -0.49
N TRP A 430 17.81 35.50 -1.61
CA TRP A 430 16.56 34.74 -1.68
C TRP A 430 16.75 33.23 -1.89
N LYS A 431 17.97 32.71 -1.85
CA LYS A 431 18.29 31.27 -1.92
C LYS A 431 19.02 30.76 -0.69
N VAL A 432 19.41 31.62 0.24
CA VAL A 432 20.13 31.24 1.48
C VAL A 432 19.34 30.21 2.28
N HIS A 433 18.01 30.38 2.39
CA HIS A 433 17.12 29.43 3.06
C HIS A 433 17.06 28.02 2.43
N LYS A 434 17.71 27.79 1.28
CA LYS A 434 17.75 26.49 0.57
C LYS A 434 19.03 25.70 0.84
N ILE A 435 19.83 26.12 1.82
CA ILE A 435 20.96 25.37 2.36
C ILE A 435 20.76 25.29 3.86
N THR A 436 20.76 24.07 4.38
CA THR A 436 20.70 23.78 5.81
C THR A 436 21.98 23.06 6.26
N GLU A 437 22.22 22.97 7.57
CA GLU A 437 23.31 22.14 8.11
C GLU A 437 23.16 20.68 7.69
N GLU A 438 21.93 20.20 7.53
CA GLU A 438 21.62 18.87 7.02
C GLU A 438 22.16 18.65 5.60
N ASP A 439 22.08 19.65 4.71
CA ASP A 439 22.62 19.53 3.34
C ASP A 439 24.15 19.32 3.34
N TRP A 440 24.86 19.93 4.30
CA TRP A 440 26.31 19.74 4.46
C TRP A 440 26.63 18.36 5.02
N ARG A 441 25.89 17.91 6.03
CA ARG A 441 26.00 16.54 6.59
C ARG A 441 25.75 15.47 5.53
N ASN A 442 24.70 15.62 4.72
CA ASN A 442 24.39 14.67 3.65
C ASN A 442 25.52 14.58 2.61
N ARG A 443 26.19 15.72 2.34
CA ARG A 443 27.34 15.78 1.43
C ARG A 443 28.56 15.05 1.98
N GLU A 444 28.79 15.04 3.29
CA GLU A 444 29.88 14.27 3.91
C GLU A 444 29.67 12.76 3.71
N LYS A 445 28.42 12.30 3.77
CA LYS A 445 28.01 10.90 3.51
C LYS A 445 27.83 10.56 2.02
N TRP A 446 28.55 11.25 1.12
CA TRP A 446 28.41 11.08 -0.34
C TRP A 446 28.51 9.61 -0.80
N ASP A 447 29.49 8.88 -0.26
CA ASP A 447 29.76 7.50 -0.67
C ASP A 447 28.66 6.53 -0.19
N ASP A 448 28.09 6.77 1.00
CA ASP A 448 26.96 5.98 1.53
C ASP A 448 25.69 6.20 0.69
N TYR A 449 25.40 7.46 0.33
CA TYR A 449 24.32 7.74 -0.60
C TYR A 449 24.59 7.11 -1.97
N LYS A 450 25.82 7.19 -2.49
CA LYS A 450 26.19 6.58 -3.79
C LYS A 450 25.91 5.07 -3.80
N ALA A 451 26.21 4.37 -2.70
CA ALA A 451 25.88 2.95 -2.56
C ALA A 451 24.36 2.72 -2.46
N ALA A 452 23.65 3.50 -1.65
CA ALA A 452 22.19 3.40 -1.53
C ALA A 452 21.47 3.63 -2.87
N ILE A 453 21.93 4.60 -3.68
CA ILE A 453 21.41 4.89 -5.01
C ILE A 453 21.69 3.73 -5.98
N ASN A 454 22.87 3.11 -5.91
CA ASN A 454 23.20 1.95 -6.71
C ASN A 454 22.25 0.77 -6.42
N ASP A 455 22.01 0.50 -5.13
CA ASP A 455 21.07 -0.54 -4.71
C ASP A 455 19.63 -0.21 -5.11
N MET A 456 19.23 1.06 -4.97
CA MET A 456 17.92 1.54 -5.43
C MET A 456 17.73 1.26 -6.92
N VAL A 457 18.65 1.72 -7.77
CA VAL A 457 18.53 1.54 -9.22
C VAL A 457 18.57 0.06 -9.60
N SER A 458 19.51 -0.71 -9.08
CA SER A 458 19.64 -2.13 -9.41
C SER A 458 18.45 -2.98 -8.99
N ARG A 459 17.79 -2.65 -7.87
CA ARG A 459 16.68 -3.43 -7.31
C ARG A 459 15.30 -2.95 -7.74
N THR A 460 15.18 -1.73 -8.27
CA THR A 460 13.87 -1.12 -8.58
C THR A 460 13.77 -0.51 -9.98
N SER A 461 14.82 -0.57 -10.80
CA SER A 461 14.70 -0.22 -12.22
C SER A 461 14.13 -1.41 -12.99
N THR A 462 12.81 -1.58 -12.91
CA THR A 462 12.08 -2.66 -13.58
C THR A 462 11.71 -2.29 -15.02
N GLU A 463 11.27 -3.28 -15.81
CA GLU A 463 10.81 -3.05 -17.18
C GLU A 463 9.61 -2.10 -17.24
N TYR A 464 8.65 -2.28 -16.32
CA TYR A 464 7.42 -1.49 -16.25
C TYR A 464 7.59 -0.11 -15.60
N ALA A 465 8.65 0.10 -14.82
CA ALA A 465 8.97 1.37 -14.16
C ALA A 465 10.50 1.56 -14.11
N PRO A 466 11.15 1.91 -15.24
CA PRO A 466 12.60 2.07 -15.28
C PRO A 466 13.04 3.38 -14.61
N TRP A 467 14.27 3.38 -14.06
CA TRP A 467 14.93 4.61 -13.61
C TRP A 467 15.58 5.35 -14.77
N THR A 468 15.32 6.66 -14.86
CA THR A 468 16.04 7.56 -15.77
C THR A 468 17.11 8.32 -14.99
N LEU A 469 18.39 8.01 -15.24
CA LEU A 469 19.51 8.75 -14.68
C LEU A 469 19.78 9.99 -15.54
N VAL A 470 19.50 11.17 -15.00
CA VAL A 470 19.56 12.44 -15.76
C VAL A 470 20.87 13.16 -15.48
N PRO A 471 21.70 13.46 -16.50
CA PRO A 471 22.85 14.34 -16.36
C PRO A 471 22.44 15.75 -15.92
N GLY A 472 22.69 16.05 -14.66
CA GLY A 472 22.19 17.23 -13.97
C GLY A 472 23.17 18.40 -13.90
N ASN A 473 24.43 18.22 -14.34
CA ASN A 473 25.48 19.25 -14.21
C ASN A 473 25.06 20.54 -14.94
N ASP A 474 24.55 20.43 -16.17
CA ASP A 474 23.87 21.52 -16.84
C ASP A 474 22.35 21.46 -16.60
N LYS A 475 21.81 22.51 -15.96
CA LYS A 475 20.37 22.58 -15.64
C LYS A 475 19.51 22.65 -16.89
N LYS A 476 20.01 23.24 -17.99
CA LYS A 476 19.25 23.39 -19.24
C LYS A 476 19.07 22.02 -19.89
N TYR A 477 20.16 21.28 -20.06
CA TYR A 477 20.15 19.90 -20.54
C TYR A 477 19.21 19.01 -19.71
N ALA A 478 19.39 18.97 -18.38
CA ALA A 478 18.60 18.13 -17.49
C ALA A 478 17.08 18.35 -17.63
N ARG A 479 16.65 19.63 -17.74
CA ARG A 479 15.23 19.97 -17.91
C ARG A 479 14.65 19.45 -19.23
N ILE A 480 15.43 19.55 -20.31
CA ILE A 480 14.99 19.06 -21.62
C ILE A 480 14.93 17.53 -21.62
N GLU A 481 15.92 16.86 -21.04
CA GLU A 481 15.94 15.41 -20.97
C GLU A 481 14.74 14.87 -20.19
N ILE A 482 14.42 15.47 -19.03
CA ILE A 482 13.22 15.12 -18.25
C ILE A 482 11.93 15.30 -19.07
N LEU A 483 11.76 16.46 -19.71
CA LEU A 483 10.57 16.74 -20.54
C LEU A 483 10.45 15.78 -21.72
N LYS A 484 11.57 15.52 -22.40
CA LYS A 484 11.64 14.60 -23.54
C LYS A 484 11.29 13.18 -23.12
N THR A 485 11.89 12.68 -22.04
CA THR A 485 11.63 11.34 -21.51
C THR A 485 10.17 11.17 -21.09
N PHE A 486 9.60 12.16 -20.38
CA PHE A 486 8.18 12.13 -20.03
C PHE A 486 7.32 12.10 -21.30
N CYS A 487 7.52 13.03 -22.24
CA CYS A 487 6.75 13.06 -23.50
C CYS A 487 6.83 11.73 -24.25
N ASN A 488 8.02 11.14 -24.38
CA ASN A 488 8.20 9.88 -25.11
C ASN A 488 7.51 8.71 -24.39
N THR A 489 7.53 8.69 -23.06
CA THR A 489 6.85 7.65 -22.28
C THR A 489 5.33 7.78 -22.40
N LEU A 490 4.79 8.99 -22.26
CA LEU A 490 3.37 9.25 -22.48
C LEU A 490 2.94 8.86 -23.88
N GLU A 491 3.66 9.33 -24.91
CA GLU A 491 3.35 9.03 -26.30
C GLU A 491 3.28 7.52 -26.53
N LYS A 492 4.27 6.74 -26.08
CA LYS A 492 4.23 5.28 -26.19
C LYS A 492 3.03 4.63 -25.50
N ALA A 493 2.61 5.15 -24.35
CA ALA A 493 1.53 4.57 -23.56
C ALA A 493 0.12 4.99 -24.00
N ILE A 494 -0.01 6.11 -24.71
CA ILE A 494 -1.30 6.60 -25.21
C ILE A 494 -1.48 6.45 -26.72
N SER A 495 -0.43 6.09 -27.46
CA SER A 495 -0.54 5.65 -28.85
C SER A 495 -1.27 4.31 -28.88
#